data_AF-A0AAD3YSV2-F1
#
_entry.id   AF-A0AAD3YSV2-F1
#
_cell.length_a   1.000
_cell.length_b   1.000
_cell.length_c   1.000
_cell.angle_alpha   90.00
_cell.angle_beta   90.00
_cell.angle_gamma   90.00
#
_symmetry.space_group_name_H-M   'P 1'
#
loop_
_entity.id
_entity.type
_entity.pdbx_description
1 polymer ?
#
loop_
_entity_poly.entity_id
_entity_poly.type
_entity_poly.pdbx_seq_one_letter_code
_entity_poly.pdbx_strand_id
1 'polypeptide(L)'
;MSRLTALLIAVVACIIVSLGWALNHYYDNATKFKEQRDKATARAEIAESVSNSVITAMNLINDISRITQNAKTELYQAGEQRVIYIRQALEGDQCAKQLVPAAAADSLREYADGLRAGAGGPDKR
;
A
#
# COMPACT_ATOMS: atom_id res chain seq x y z
N MET A 1 -63.99 -17.45 50.02
CA MET A 1 -63.76 -17.28 48.56
C MET A 1 -64.22 -18.54 47.85
N SER A 2 -64.93 -18.42 46.73
CA SER A 2 -65.42 -19.58 45.98
C SER A 2 -64.30 -20.19 45.13
N ARG A 3 -64.36 -21.50 44.85
CA ARG A 3 -63.42 -22.18 43.93
C ARG A 3 -63.31 -21.46 42.57
N LEU A 4 -64.41 -20.84 42.14
CA LEU A 4 -64.51 -20.05 40.91
C LEU A 4 -63.68 -18.76 40.96
N THR A 5 -63.70 -18.04 42.10
CA THR A 5 -62.90 -16.81 42.27
C THR A 5 -61.41 -17.12 42.29
N ALA A 6 -61.00 -18.24 42.88
CA ALA A 6 -59.60 -18.68 42.86
C ALA A 6 -59.11 -19.04 41.44
N LEU A 7 -59.94 -19.72 40.63
CA LEU A 7 -59.63 -20.05 39.25
C LEU A 7 -59.47 -18.81 38.37
N LEU A 8 -60.36 -17.82 38.51
CA LEU A 8 -60.26 -16.57 37.74
C LEU A 8 -58.98 -15.81 38.08
N ILE A 9 -58.63 -15.71 39.37
CA ILE A 9 -57.38 -15.05 39.80
C ILE A 9 -56.16 -15.79 39.23
N ALA A 10 -56.16 -17.12 39.24
CA ALA A 10 -55.06 -17.91 38.69
C ALA A 10 -54.87 -17.68 37.18
N VAL A 11 -55.97 -17.62 36.42
CA VAL A 11 -55.93 -17.35 34.97
C VAL A 11 -55.40 -15.95 34.69
N VAL A 12 -55.90 -14.93 35.40
CA VAL A 12 -55.44 -13.54 35.24
C VAL A 12 -53.95 -13.41 35.58
N ALA A 13 -53.48 -14.05 36.66
CA ALA A 13 -52.08 -14.07 37.01
C ALA A 13 -51.21 -14.75 35.93
N CYS A 14 -51.67 -15.87 35.37
CA CYS A 14 -50.97 -16.54 34.27
C CYS A 14 -50.86 -15.65 33.02
N ILE A 15 -51.93 -14.94 32.67
CA ILE A 15 -51.93 -14.01 31.53
C ILE A 15 -50.90 -12.91 31.75
N ILE A 16 -50.87 -12.27 32.92
CA ILE A 16 -49.93 -11.20 33.23
C ILE A 16 -48.47 -11.68 33.14
N VAL A 17 -48.16 -12.85 33.71
CA VAL A 17 -46.80 -13.43 33.65
C VAL A 17 -46.39 -13.76 32.21
N SER A 18 -47.29 -14.35 31.43
CA SER A 18 -47.02 -14.70 30.03
C SER A 18 -46.76 -13.47 29.16
N LEU A 19 -47.51 -12.39 29.37
CA LEU A 19 -47.33 -11.12 28.68
C LEU A 19 -46.01 -10.45 29.07
N GLY A 20 -45.67 -10.45 30.36
CA GLY A 20 -44.39 -9.91 30.84
C GLY A 20 -43.19 -10.63 30.22
N TRP A 21 -43.24 -11.95 30.13
CA TRP A 21 -42.18 -12.75 29.50
C TRP A 21 -42.09 -12.48 28.00
N ALA A 22 -43.23 -12.43 27.30
CA ALA A 22 -43.26 -12.13 25.87
C ALA A 22 -42.66 -10.74 25.57
N LEU A 23 -43.05 -9.71 26.32
CA LEU A 23 -42.52 -8.36 26.15
C LEU A 23 -41.00 -8.31 26.36
N ASN A 24 -40.50 -8.95 27.42
CA ASN A 24 -39.07 -8.99 27.68
C ASN A 24 -38.31 -9.73 26.55
N HIS A 25 -38.84 -10.85 26.07
CA HIS A 25 -38.24 -11.60 24.97
C HIS A 25 -38.14 -10.77 23.68
N TYR A 26 -39.20 -10.03 23.34
CA TYR A 26 -39.17 -9.14 22.18
C TYR A 26 -38.21 -7.97 22.35
N TYR A 27 -38.09 -7.41 23.56
CA TYR A 27 -37.14 -6.35 23.85
C TYR A 27 -35.68 -6.81 23.73
N ASP A 28 -35.37 -7.99 24.28
CA ASP A 28 -34.04 -8.60 24.18
C ASP A 28 -33.64 -8.93 22.74
N ASN A 29 -34.62 -9.29 21.89
CA ASN A 29 -34.36 -9.50 20.47
C ASN A 29 -34.09 -8.16 19.76
N ALA A 30 -34.87 -7.11 20.04
CA ALA A 30 -34.68 -5.79 19.43
C ALA A 30 -33.32 -5.18 19.80
N THR A 31 -32.87 -5.33 21.04
CA THR A 31 -31.55 -4.85 21.48
C THR A 31 -30.41 -5.57 20.80
N LYS A 32 -30.48 -6.90 20.65
CA LYS A 32 -29.49 -7.69 19.90
C LYS A 32 -29.38 -7.29 18.44
N PHE A 33 -30.52 -7.10 17.75
CA PHE A 33 -30.50 -6.66 16.35
C PHE A 33 -29.90 -5.25 16.20
N LYS A 34 -30.20 -4.36 17.14
CA LYS A 34 -29.60 -3.02 17.17
C LYS A 34 -28.08 -3.10 17.36
N GLU A 35 -27.60 -3.90 18.31
CA GLU A 35 -26.18 -4.09 18.57
C GLU A 35 -25.44 -4.68 17.37
N GLN A 36 -26.03 -5.69 16.72
CA GLN A 36 -25.45 -6.28 15.50
C GLN A 36 -25.34 -5.26 14.38
N ARG A 37 -26.38 -4.44 14.18
CA ARG A 37 -26.39 -3.39 13.16
C ARG A 37 -25.35 -2.33 13.47
N ASP A 38 -25.28 -1.85 14.70
CA ASP A 38 -24.32 -0.82 15.10
C ASP A 38 -22.87 -1.32 14.93
N LYS A 39 -22.62 -2.60 15.23
CA LYS A 39 -21.34 -3.26 14.96
C LYS A 39 -21.04 -3.39 13.46
N ALA A 40 -22.03 -3.70 12.64
CA ALA A 40 -21.87 -3.76 11.20
C ALA A 40 -21.58 -2.38 10.60
N THR A 41 -22.30 -1.35 11.05
CA THR A 41 -22.08 0.05 10.64
C THR A 41 -20.69 0.52 11.03
N ALA A 42 -20.26 0.29 12.28
CA ALA A 42 -18.92 0.65 12.72
C ALA A 42 -17.83 -0.04 11.88
N ARG A 43 -18.01 -1.32 11.52
CA ARG A 43 -17.09 -2.04 10.63
C ARG A 43 -17.08 -1.46 9.22
N ALA A 44 -18.24 -1.07 8.69
CA ALA A 44 -18.34 -0.45 7.39
C ALA A 44 -17.67 0.93 7.36
N GLU A 45 -17.88 1.76 8.39
CA GLU A 45 -17.23 3.06 8.55
C GLU A 45 -15.70 2.94 8.65
N ILE A 46 -15.21 1.96 9.43
CA ILE A 46 -13.79 1.63 9.50
C ILE A 46 -13.28 1.21 8.11
N ALA A 47 -13.99 0.32 7.42
CA ALA A 47 -13.60 -0.14 6.08
C ALA A 47 -13.60 0.99 5.04
N GLU A 48 -14.56 1.92 5.12
CA GLU A 48 -14.62 3.11 4.27
C GLU A 48 -13.43 4.04 4.53
N SER A 49 -13.14 4.33 5.81
CA SER A 49 -12.00 5.18 6.19
C SER A 49 -10.65 4.59 5.73
N VAL A 50 -10.47 3.27 5.87
CA VAL A 50 -9.28 2.56 5.40
C VAL A 50 -9.23 2.59 3.88
N SER A 51 -10.34 2.30 3.20
CA SER A 51 -10.41 2.31 1.73
C SER A 51 -10.05 3.67 1.15
N ASN A 52 -10.56 4.76 1.74
CA ASN A 52 -10.23 6.12 1.32
C ASN A 52 -8.71 6.39 1.46
N SER A 53 -8.11 5.99 2.59
CA SER A 53 -6.65 6.15 2.78
C SER A 53 -5.83 5.34 1.77
N VAL A 54 -6.26 4.12 1.44
CA VAL A 54 -5.59 3.24 0.46
C VAL A 54 -5.74 3.81 -0.95
N ILE A 55 -6.92 4.30 -1.33
CA ILE A 55 -7.15 4.94 -2.63
C ILE A 55 -6.25 6.18 -2.77
N THR A 56 -6.19 7.03 -1.74
CA THR A 56 -5.29 8.20 -1.74
C THR A 56 -3.83 7.79 -1.90
N ALA A 57 -3.37 6.78 -1.17
CA ALA A 57 -2.00 6.27 -1.30
C ALA A 57 -1.73 5.70 -2.71
N MET A 58 -2.67 4.96 -3.29
CA MET A 58 -2.52 4.36 -4.62
C MET A 58 -2.47 5.41 -5.72
N ASN A 59 -3.29 6.46 -5.62
CA ASN A 59 -3.23 7.62 -6.51
C ASN A 59 -1.88 8.35 -6.41
N LEU A 60 -1.39 8.57 -5.18
CA LEU A 60 -0.08 9.19 -4.96
C LEU A 60 1.06 8.35 -5.58
N ILE A 61 1.05 7.03 -5.38
CA ILE A 61 2.06 6.12 -5.96
C ILE A 61 2.01 6.18 -7.49
N ASN A 62 0.82 6.17 -8.09
CA ASN A 62 0.66 6.28 -9.53
C ASN A 62 1.22 7.60 -10.07
N ASP A 63 0.89 8.72 -9.41
CA ASP A 63 1.39 10.04 -9.79
C ASP A 63 2.92 10.13 -9.68
N ILE A 64 3.52 9.63 -8.58
CA ILE A 64 4.98 9.57 -8.42
C ILE A 64 5.60 8.72 -9.52
N SER A 65 5.02 7.57 -9.83
CA SER A 65 5.50 6.70 -10.91
C SER A 65 5.44 7.40 -12.26
N ARG A 66 4.34 8.10 -12.58
CA ARG A 66 4.17 8.85 -13.82
C ARG A 66 5.22 9.97 -13.94
N ILE A 67 5.39 10.78 -12.89
CA ILE A 67 6.39 11.86 -12.88
C ILE A 67 7.80 11.28 -13.04
N THR A 68 8.10 10.18 -12.36
CA THR A 68 9.42 9.51 -12.44
C THR A 68 9.68 8.98 -13.85
N GLN A 69 8.69 8.36 -14.50
CA GLN A 69 8.82 7.87 -15.88
C GLN A 69 9.01 9.01 -16.88
N ASN A 70 8.28 10.11 -16.71
CA ASN A 70 8.44 11.30 -17.54
C ASN A 70 9.84 11.89 -17.38
N ALA A 71 10.31 12.09 -16.15
CA ALA A 71 11.65 12.60 -15.86
C ALA A 71 12.74 11.68 -16.45
N LYS A 72 12.56 10.35 -16.36
CA LYS A 72 13.46 9.39 -17.00
C LYS A 72 13.50 9.57 -18.52
N THR A 73 12.34 9.75 -19.15
CA THR A 73 12.23 9.95 -20.61
C THR A 73 12.91 11.27 -21.03
N GLU A 74 12.68 12.35 -20.30
CA GLU A 74 13.34 13.64 -20.54
C GLU A 74 14.87 13.54 -20.40
N LEU A 75 15.36 12.82 -19.38
CA LEU A 75 16.79 12.57 -19.20
C LEU A 75 17.39 11.75 -20.35
N TYR A 76 16.67 10.74 -20.85
CA TYR A 76 17.11 9.97 -22.01
C TYR A 76 17.22 10.83 -23.26
N GLN A 77 16.19 11.65 -23.54
CA GLN A 77 16.20 12.57 -24.69
C GLN A 77 17.34 13.59 -24.59
N ALA A 78 17.53 14.21 -23.42
CA ALA A 78 18.62 15.14 -23.18
C ALA A 78 20.00 14.46 -23.31
N GLY A 79 20.11 13.21 -22.85
CA GLY A 79 21.30 12.38 -23.02
C GLY A 79 21.61 12.08 -24.48
N GLU A 80 20.62 11.67 -25.27
CA GLU A 80 20.79 11.43 -26.71
C GLU A 80 21.24 12.68 -27.45
N GLN A 81 20.64 13.84 -27.15
CA GLN A 81 21.07 15.11 -27.73
C GLN A 81 22.54 15.43 -27.42
N ARG A 82 22.97 15.21 -26.17
CA ARG A 82 24.38 15.40 -25.79
C ARG A 82 25.31 14.44 -26.51
N VAL A 83 24.93 13.16 -26.67
CA VAL A 83 25.73 12.17 -27.41
C VAL A 83 25.89 12.59 -28.86
N ILE A 84 24.81 13.04 -29.52
CA ILE A 84 24.87 13.52 -30.91
C ILE A 84 25.79 14.73 -31.02
N TYR A 85 25.64 15.72 -30.12
CA TYR A 85 26.50 16.91 -30.11
C TYR A 85 27.98 16.56 -29.94
N ILE A 86 28.30 15.69 -28.97
CA ILE A 86 29.69 15.26 -28.73
C ILE A 86 30.22 14.54 -29.97
N ARG A 87 29.43 13.63 -30.56
CA ARG A 87 29.84 12.90 -31.77
C ARG A 87 30.14 13.86 -32.92
N GLN A 88 29.28 14.87 -33.12
CA GLN A 88 29.46 15.90 -34.14
C GLN A 88 30.75 16.71 -33.90
N ALA A 89 31.02 17.10 -32.65
CA ALA A 89 32.25 17.82 -32.29
C ALA A 89 33.52 16.99 -32.55
N LEU A 90 33.43 15.66 -32.43
CA LEU A 90 34.54 14.74 -32.66
C LEU A 90 34.70 14.30 -34.12
N GLU A 91 33.78 14.64 -35.04
CA GLU A 91 33.86 14.21 -36.44
C GLU A 91 35.12 14.70 -37.17
N GLY A 92 35.66 15.86 -36.78
CA GLY A 92 36.88 16.44 -37.35
C GLY A 92 38.19 15.91 -36.76
N ASP A 93 38.14 15.20 -35.62
CA ASP A 93 39.33 14.72 -34.92
C ASP A 93 39.68 13.29 -35.34
N GLN A 94 40.84 13.11 -35.98
CA GLN A 94 41.34 11.80 -36.38
C GLN A 94 41.73 10.93 -35.18
N CYS A 95 42.20 11.53 -34.08
CA CYS A 95 42.59 10.79 -32.88
C CYS A 95 41.36 10.20 -32.17
N ALA A 96 40.20 10.87 -32.23
CA ALA A 96 38.96 10.40 -31.61
C ALA A 96 38.31 9.20 -32.34
N LYS A 97 38.64 8.99 -33.61
CA LYS A 97 38.14 7.86 -34.43
C LYS A 97 39.04 6.63 -34.35
N GLN A 98 40.29 6.81 -33.91
CA GLN A 98 41.24 5.72 -33.76
C GLN A 98 40.79 4.81 -32.62
N LEU A 99 40.65 3.50 -32.88
CA LEU A 99 40.46 2.54 -31.79
C LEU A 99 41.69 2.56 -30.89
N VAL A 100 41.46 2.57 -29.58
CA VAL A 100 42.52 2.37 -28.60
C VAL A 100 43.10 0.97 -28.83
N PRO A 101 44.44 0.83 -29.03
CA PRO A 101 45.06 -0.47 -29.22
C PRO A 101 44.74 -1.42 -28.07
N ALA A 102 44.38 -2.67 -28.37
CA ALA A 102 43.95 -3.65 -27.38
C ALA A 102 44.96 -3.80 -26.23
N ALA A 103 46.26 -3.86 -26.53
CA ALA A 103 47.32 -3.95 -25.53
C ALA A 103 47.33 -2.75 -24.54
N ALA A 104 47.03 -1.54 -25.01
CA ALA A 104 46.94 -0.35 -24.16
C ALA A 104 45.66 -0.38 -23.31
N ALA A 105 44.54 -0.81 -23.90
CA ALA A 105 43.28 -0.96 -23.17
C ALA A 105 43.38 -2.05 -22.08
N ASP A 106 44.05 -3.16 -22.37
CA ASP A 106 44.27 -4.26 -21.43
C ASP A 106 45.20 -3.83 -20.29
N SER A 107 46.29 -3.11 -20.60
CA SER A 107 47.18 -2.55 -19.58
C SER A 107 46.46 -1.60 -18.63
N LEU A 108 45.57 -0.74 -19.16
CA LEU A 108 44.76 0.16 -18.34
C LEU A 108 43.74 -0.60 -17.48
N ARG A 109 43.15 -1.68 -18.02
CA ARG A 109 42.25 -2.57 -17.29
C ARG A 109 42.95 -3.24 -16.12
N GLU A 110 44.11 -3.83 -16.39
CA GLU A 110 44.93 -4.50 -15.39
C GLU A 110 45.37 -3.54 -14.27
N TYR A 111 45.78 -2.31 -14.63
CA TYR A 111 46.09 -1.27 -13.64
C TYR A 111 44.88 -0.89 -12.78
N ALA A 112 43.70 -0.70 -13.38
CA ALA A 112 42.48 -0.35 -12.65
C ALA A 112 42.01 -1.48 -11.72
N ASP A 113 42.14 -2.73 -12.15
CA ASP A 113 41.80 -3.90 -11.34
C ASP A 113 42.81 -4.08 -10.19
N GLY A 114 44.10 -3.78 -10.42
CA GLY A 114 45.12 -3.70 -9.38
C GLY A 114 44.81 -2.66 -8.30
N LEU A 115 44.30 -1.48 -8.68
CA LEU A 115 43.85 -0.46 -7.73
C LEU A 115 42.65 -0.93 -6.89
N ARG A 116 41.69 -1.65 -7.48
CA ARG A 116 40.56 -2.22 -6.73
C ARG A 116 40.98 -3.33 -5.78
N ALA A 117 41.91 -4.18 -6.19
CA ALA A 117 42.44 -5.24 -5.34
C ALA A 117 43.25 -4.68 -4.16
N GLY A 118 44.04 -3.61 -4.38
CA GLY A 118 44.82 -2.94 -3.33
C GLY A 118 43.98 -2.18 -2.30
N ALA A 119 42.80 -1.67 -2.67
CA ALA A 119 41.87 -1.01 -1.75
C ALA A 119 41.03 -1.98 -0.89
N GLY A 120 41.11 -3.30 -1.15
CA GLY A 120 40.38 -4.36 -0.43
C GLY A 120 41.17 -5.03 0.71
N GLY A 121 42.29 -4.45 1.15
CA GLY A 121 43.01 -4.96 2.32
C GLY A 121 42.13 -4.89 3.58
N PRO A 122 42.09 -5.94 4.43
CA PRO A 122 41.22 -5.95 5.60
C PRO A 122 41.65 -4.81 6.53
N ASP A 123 40.71 -3.88 6.77
CA ASP A 123 40.78 -2.97 7.91
C ASP A 123 40.82 -3.83 9.18
N LYS A 124 42.04 -4.11 9.65
CA LYS A 124 42.28 -4.68 10.97
C LYS A 124 42.57 -3.52 11.90
N ARG A 125 41.51 -2.94 12.45
CA ARG A 125 41.58 -2.21 13.70
C ARG A 125 40.49 -2.66 14.66
#